data_AF-A0A2S8F7A9-F1
#
_entry.id   AF-A0A2S8F7A9-F1
#
_cell.length_a   1.000
_cell.length_b   1.000
_cell.length_c   1.000
_cell.angle_alpha   90.00
_cell.angle_beta   90.00
_cell.angle_gamma   90.00
#
_symmetry.space_group_name_H-M   'P 1'
#
loop_
_entity.id
_entity.type
_entity.pdbx_description
1 polymer ?
#
loop_
_entity_poly.entity_id
_entity_poly.type
_entity_poly.pdbx_seq_one_letter_code
_entity_poly.pdbx_strand_id
1 'polypeptide(L)'
;MSRSYFAYEKPSAALVIFTFVTIVQGMLIAIMGLAIGSSIHFPLPIVGFLITGFGMVLIVCQYASTFRRNVYCMWLATAQLLFCCLPCGLMLLIGGCVAAIPLAVSLTTAALNAMWGMSLVEQHSLVPDDHTSEQISLIEIFCAVLIAALILGPASMFYR
;
A
#
# COMPACT_ATOMS: atom_id res chain seq x y z
N MET A 1 -38.25 18.88 -3.36
CA MET A 1 -36.78 18.99 -3.41
C MET A 1 -36.24 17.69 -3.98
N SER A 2 -35.77 17.70 -5.22
CA SER A 2 -35.13 16.54 -5.84
C SER A 2 -33.83 16.26 -5.10
N ARG A 3 -33.67 15.08 -4.50
CA ARG A 3 -32.37 14.58 -4.07
C ARG A 3 -31.55 14.38 -5.33
N SER A 4 -30.74 15.36 -5.69
CA SER A 4 -29.68 15.17 -6.67
C SER A 4 -28.77 14.07 -6.12
N TYR A 5 -28.88 12.87 -6.67
CA TYR A 5 -27.94 11.79 -6.39
C TYR A 5 -26.58 12.25 -6.93
N PHE A 6 -25.73 12.79 -6.05
CA PHE A 6 -24.33 12.99 -6.39
C PHE A 6 -23.73 11.61 -6.64
N ALA A 7 -23.50 11.30 -7.91
CA ALA A 7 -22.79 10.09 -8.29
C ALA A 7 -21.31 10.30 -7.94
N TYR A 8 -20.86 9.64 -6.87
CA TYR A 8 -19.44 9.62 -6.53
C TYR A 8 -18.62 9.08 -7.69
N GLU A 9 -17.49 9.74 -7.99
CA GLU A 9 -16.56 9.25 -9.00
C GLU A 9 -16.02 7.88 -8.57
N LYS A 10 -15.96 6.95 -9.52
CA LYS A 10 -15.40 5.62 -9.30
C LYS A 10 -13.90 5.65 -9.57
N PRO A 11 -13.10 4.84 -8.86
CA PRO A 11 -11.68 4.74 -9.16
C PRO A 11 -11.49 4.29 -10.62
N SER A 12 -10.51 4.90 -11.30
CA SER A 12 -10.20 4.53 -12.67
C SER A 12 -9.69 3.08 -12.76
N ALA A 13 -9.92 2.41 -13.90
CA ALA A 13 -9.43 1.05 -14.10
C ALA A 13 -7.91 0.96 -13.95
N ALA A 14 -7.17 2.00 -14.36
CA ALA A 14 -5.73 2.10 -14.18
C ALA A 14 -5.35 2.12 -12.69
N LEU A 15 -6.02 2.94 -11.87
CA LEU A 15 -5.79 2.99 -10.42
C LEU A 15 -6.03 1.62 -9.77
N VAL A 16 -7.11 0.92 -10.16
CA VAL A 16 -7.42 -0.41 -9.63
C VAL A 16 -6.33 -1.43 -9.98
N ILE A 17 -5.88 -1.45 -11.24
CA ILE A 17 -4.80 -2.36 -11.68
C ILE A 17 -3.51 -2.08 -10.90
N PHE A 18 -3.09 -0.82 -10.85
CA PHE A 18 -1.86 -0.43 -10.14
C PHE A 18 -1.96 -0.66 -8.64
N THR A 19 -3.15 -0.54 -8.04
CA THR A 19 -3.39 -0.93 -6.65
C THR A 19 -3.11 -2.41 -6.41
N PHE A 20 -3.57 -3.31 -7.29
CA PHE A 20 -3.23 -4.72 -7.16
C PHE A 20 -1.72 -4.98 -7.31
N VAL A 21 -1.06 -4.34 -8.28
CA VAL A 21 0.39 -4.48 -8.47
C VAL A 21 1.16 -3.97 -7.25
N THR A 22 0.74 -2.85 -6.67
CA THR A 22 1.35 -2.30 -5.46
C THR A 22 1.09 -3.16 -4.22
N ILE A 23 -0.08 -3.79 -4.10
CA ILE A 23 -0.35 -4.77 -3.04
C ILE A 23 0.61 -5.96 -3.18
N VAL A 24 0.83 -6.49 -4.39
CA VAL A 24 1.83 -7.55 -4.63
C VAL A 24 3.23 -7.08 -4.26
N GLN A 25 3.61 -5.85 -4.62
CA GLN A 25 4.88 -5.25 -4.20
C GLN A 25 5.00 -5.19 -2.66
N GLY A 26 3.94 -4.79 -1.95
CA GLY A 26 3.89 -4.79 -0.49
C GLY A 26 4.06 -6.19 0.11
N MET A 27 3.45 -7.22 -0.49
CA MET A 27 3.65 -8.62 -0.07
C MET A 27 5.10 -9.06 -0.24
N LEU A 28 5.73 -8.73 -1.36
CA LEU A 28 7.14 -9.05 -1.61
C LEU A 28 8.07 -8.35 -0.61
N ILE A 29 7.80 -7.08 -0.28
CA ILE A 29 8.54 -6.35 0.77
C ILE A 29 8.36 -7.03 2.12
N ALA A 30 7.13 -7.46 2.46
CA ALA A 30 6.86 -8.13 3.72
C ALA A 30 7.60 -9.47 3.84
N ILE A 31 7.58 -10.29 2.78
CA ILE A 31 8.32 -11.56 2.73
C ILE A 31 9.82 -11.32 2.82
N MET A 32 10.35 -10.32 2.11
CA MET A 32 11.77 -9.96 2.18
C MET A 32 12.15 -9.52 3.60
N GLY A 33 11.32 -8.70 4.24
CA GLY A 33 11.52 -8.28 5.64
C GLY A 33 11.58 -9.46 6.60
N LEU A 34 10.67 -10.43 6.44
CA LEU A 34 10.66 -11.65 7.25
C LEU A 34 11.91 -12.50 7.00
N ALA A 35 12.35 -12.63 5.75
CA ALA A 35 13.56 -13.38 5.40
C ALA A 35 14.85 -12.73 5.95
N ILE A 36 14.89 -11.39 6.05
CA ILE A 36 16.01 -10.68 6.67
C ILE A 36 15.94 -10.83 8.19
N GLY A 37 14.75 -10.65 8.78
CA GLY A 37 14.54 -10.73 10.23
C GLY A 37 14.75 -12.13 10.79
N SER A 38 14.59 -13.16 9.95
CA SER A 38 14.81 -14.57 10.28
C SER A 38 16.26 -15.02 10.20
N SER A 39 17.09 -14.29 9.46
CA SER A 39 18.43 -14.74 9.13
C SER A 39 19.37 -14.57 10.34
N ILE A 40 20.00 -15.66 10.75
CA ILE A 40 21.01 -15.68 11.82
C ILE A 40 22.23 -14.80 11.46
N HIS A 41 22.46 -14.58 10.16
CA HIS A 41 23.58 -13.79 9.65
C HIS A 41 23.36 -12.28 9.70
N PHE A 42 22.12 -11.81 9.92
CA PHE A 42 21.84 -10.39 9.99
C PHE A 42 21.99 -9.88 11.43
N PRO A 43 22.85 -8.87 11.67
CA PRO A 43 23.15 -8.40 13.02
C PRO A 43 21.98 -7.66 13.69
N LEU A 44 20.93 -7.29 12.95
CA LEU A 44 19.76 -6.57 13.47
C LEU A 44 18.45 -7.20 12.97
N PRO A 45 17.92 -8.25 13.62
CA PRO A 45 16.65 -8.88 13.24
C PRO A 45 15.45 -7.91 13.34
N ILE A 46 15.54 -6.91 14.22
CA ILE A 46 14.53 -5.83 14.37
C ILE A 46 14.29 -5.10 13.04
N VAL A 47 15.33 -4.90 12.22
CA VAL A 47 15.20 -4.21 10.93
C VAL A 47 14.31 -5.01 9.97
N GLY A 48 14.41 -6.35 9.98
CA GLY A 48 13.56 -7.21 9.16
C GLY A 48 12.07 -7.13 9.55
N PHE A 49 11.77 -7.09 10.85
CA PHE A 49 10.40 -6.89 11.33
C PHE A 49 9.85 -5.52 10.96
N LEU A 50 10.67 -4.46 10.99
CA LEU A 50 10.27 -3.12 10.54
C LEU A 50 9.95 -3.09 9.04
N ILE A 51 10.77 -3.75 8.21
CA ILE A 51 10.50 -3.90 6.76
C ILE A 51 9.21 -4.69 6.53
N THR A 52 8.97 -5.72 7.35
CA THR A 52 7.72 -6.50 7.30
C THR A 52 6.51 -5.62 7.60
N GLY A 53 6.56 -4.87 8.70
CA GLY A 53 5.50 -3.92 9.06
C GLY A 53 5.28 -2.87 7.98
N PHE A 54 6.35 -2.36 7.38
CA PHE A 54 6.28 -1.41 6.27
C PHE A 54 5.51 -1.99 5.07
N GLY A 55 5.82 -3.22 4.65
CA GLY A 55 5.09 -3.91 3.57
C GLY A 55 3.62 -4.15 3.89
N MET A 56 3.31 -4.54 5.13
CA MET A 56 1.93 -4.76 5.58
C MET A 56 1.10 -3.47 5.61
N VAL A 57 1.67 -2.37 6.10
CA VAL A 57 1.01 -1.05 6.11
C VAL A 57 0.73 -0.61 4.67
N LEU A 58 1.67 -0.82 3.74
CA LEU A 58 1.47 -0.48 2.33
C LEU A 58 0.28 -1.24 1.71
N ILE A 59 0.13 -2.54 2.02
CA ILE A 59 -1.00 -3.35 1.55
C ILE A 59 -2.33 -2.76 2.04
N VAL A 60 -2.44 -2.52 3.35
CA VAL A 60 -3.67 -2.05 3.99
C VAL A 60 -4.02 -0.64 3.51
N CYS A 61 -3.05 0.26 3.49
CA CYS A 61 -3.28 1.64 3.10
C CYS A 61 -3.59 1.77 1.60
N GLN A 62 -2.95 0.99 0.73
CA GLN A 62 -3.27 1.01 -0.69
C GLN A 62 -4.69 0.46 -0.95
N TYR A 63 -5.11 -0.60 -0.27
CA TYR A 63 -6.47 -1.11 -0.34
C TYR A 63 -7.50 -0.08 0.17
N ALA A 64 -7.29 0.46 1.39
CA ALA A 64 -8.21 1.43 1.99
C ALA A 64 -8.29 2.73 1.17
N SER A 65 -7.19 3.19 0.59
CA SER A 65 -7.19 4.38 -0.25
C SER A 65 -8.05 4.23 -1.51
N THR A 66 -7.98 3.08 -2.18
CA THR A 66 -8.65 2.87 -3.47
C THR A 66 -10.11 2.47 -3.31
N PHE A 67 -10.40 1.55 -2.38
CA PHE A 67 -11.74 0.96 -2.24
C PHE A 67 -12.58 1.62 -1.13
N ARG A 68 -11.96 2.17 -0.08
CA ARG A 68 -12.64 2.92 0.98
C ARG A 68 -12.51 4.43 0.84
N ARG A 69 -11.78 4.90 -0.17
CA ARG A 69 -11.62 6.33 -0.49
C ARG A 69 -11.06 7.12 0.70
N ASN A 70 -10.30 6.45 1.57
CA ASN A 70 -9.74 7.05 2.77
C ASN A 70 -8.52 7.90 2.41
N VAL A 71 -8.67 9.22 2.52
CA VAL A 71 -7.65 10.20 2.12
C VAL A 71 -6.37 10.07 2.95
N TYR A 72 -6.47 9.80 4.26
CA TYR A 72 -5.31 9.61 5.12
C TYR A 72 -4.47 8.39 4.70
N CYS A 73 -5.12 7.26 4.46
CA CYS A 73 -4.45 6.05 3.95
C CYS A 73 -3.82 6.30 2.58
N MET A 74 -4.44 7.13 1.74
CA MET A 74 -3.91 7.46 0.42
C MET A 74 -2.62 8.26 0.50
N TRP A 75 -2.57 9.31 1.34
CA TRP A 75 -1.34 10.08 1.55
C TRP A 75 -0.24 9.23 2.18
N LEU A 76 -0.58 8.38 3.14
CA LEU A 76 0.38 7.50 3.79
C LEU A 76 0.97 6.47 2.81
N ALA A 77 0.13 5.81 2.00
CA ALA A 77 0.60 4.90 0.95
C ALA A 77 1.47 5.61 -0.08
N THR A 78 1.09 6.83 -0.48
CA THR A 78 1.87 7.65 -1.43
C THR A 78 3.25 7.99 -0.86
N ALA A 79 3.33 8.41 0.41
CA ALA A 79 4.60 8.68 1.08
C ALA A 79 5.48 7.43 1.17
N GLN A 80 4.88 6.26 1.47
CA GLN A 80 5.62 4.98 1.50
C GLN A 80 6.15 4.60 0.11
N LEU A 81 5.38 4.79 -0.96
CA LEU A 81 5.83 4.53 -2.33
C LEU A 81 6.97 5.45 -2.75
N LEU A 82 6.86 6.75 -2.44
CA LEU A 82 7.96 7.70 -2.69
C LEU A 82 9.21 7.35 -1.88
N PHE A 83 9.05 6.89 -0.64
CA PHE A 83 10.17 6.40 0.16
C PHE A 83 10.80 5.15 -0.48
N CYS A 84 10.02 4.23 -1.06
CA CYS A 84 10.54 3.08 -1.80
C CYS A 84 11.30 3.46 -3.07
N CYS A 85 11.00 4.60 -3.68
CA CYS A 85 11.69 5.07 -4.87
C CYS A 85 13.16 5.43 -4.59
N LEU A 86 13.50 5.87 -3.37
CA LEU A 86 14.88 6.21 -3.01
C LEU A 86 15.85 5.02 -3.09
N PRO A 87 15.64 3.89 -2.38
CA PRO A 87 16.52 2.73 -2.49
C PRO A 87 16.49 2.09 -3.90
N CYS A 88 15.34 2.08 -4.57
CA CYS A 88 15.25 1.55 -5.94
C CYS A 88 16.03 2.42 -6.94
N GLY A 89 15.95 3.75 -6.81
CA GLY A 89 16.71 4.69 -7.62
C GLY A 89 18.22 4.57 -7.38
N LEU A 90 18.64 4.43 -6.11
CA LEU A 90 20.03 4.16 -5.77
C LEU A 90 20.51 2.83 -6.38
N MET A 91 19.71 1.76 -6.32
CA MET A 91 20.08 0.48 -6.95
C MET A 91 20.23 0.59 -8.48
N LEU A 92 19.39 1.38 -9.15
CA LEU A 92 19.53 1.62 -10.59
C LEU A 92 20.83 2.34 -10.94
N LEU A 93 21.26 3.33 -10.14
CA LEU A 93 22.53 4.04 -10.36
C LEU A 93 23.74 3.11 -10.26
N ILE A 94 23.65 2.04 -9.46
CA ILE A 94 24.69 1.04 -9.28
C ILE A 94 24.63 -0.07 -10.36
N GLY A 95 23.65 -0.01 -11.29
CA GLY A 95 23.48 -0.97 -12.38
C GLY A 95 22.47 -2.10 -12.10
N GLY A 96 21.69 -2.00 -11.02
CA GLY A 96 20.64 -2.95 -10.68
C GLY A 96 19.38 -2.79 -11.55
N CYS A 97 19.40 -3.29 -12.78
CA CYS A 97 18.26 -3.19 -13.72
C CYS A 97 16.94 -3.75 -13.18
N VAL A 98 17.00 -4.72 -12.26
CA VAL A 98 15.82 -5.34 -11.63
C VAL A 98 15.03 -4.33 -10.78
N ALA A 99 15.67 -3.27 -10.30
CA ALA A 99 15.02 -2.21 -9.51
C ALA A 99 14.16 -1.25 -10.37
N ALA A 100 14.24 -1.32 -11.71
CA ALA A 100 13.44 -0.48 -12.61
C ALA A 100 11.93 -0.74 -12.48
N ILE A 101 11.55 -2.01 -12.33
CA ILE A 101 10.14 -2.42 -12.24
C ILE A 101 9.47 -1.89 -10.96
N PRO A 102 9.98 -2.17 -9.74
CA PRO A 102 9.37 -1.65 -8.52
C PRO A 102 9.43 -0.12 -8.46
N LEU A 103 10.45 0.52 -9.06
CA LEU A 103 10.51 1.98 -9.15
C LEU A 103 9.39 2.54 -10.04
N ALA A 104 9.21 1.98 -11.24
CA ALA A 104 8.17 2.42 -12.17
C ALA A 104 6.78 2.23 -11.59
N VAL A 105 6.53 1.08 -10.94
CA VAL A 105 5.26 0.82 -10.24
C VAL A 105 5.06 1.85 -9.13
N SER A 106 6.07 2.08 -8.28
CA SER A 106 5.94 3.00 -7.15
C SER A 106 5.66 4.44 -7.57
N LEU A 107 6.38 4.94 -8.58
CA LEU A 107 6.17 6.28 -9.13
C LEU A 107 4.79 6.42 -9.79
N THR A 108 4.40 5.43 -10.60
CA THR A 108 3.12 5.47 -11.31
C THR A 108 1.96 5.42 -10.33
N THR A 109 2.00 4.50 -9.35
CA THR A 109 0.95 4.41 -8.32
C THR A 109 0.94 5.66 -7.43
N ALA A 110 2.09 6.24 -7.08
CA ALA A 110 2.13 7.49 -6.31
C ALA A 110 1.48 8.66 -7.08
N ALA A 111 1.72 8.77 -8.39
CA ALA A 111 1.09 9.78 -9.23
C ALA A 111 -0.43 9.55 -9.35
N LEU A 112 -0.86 8.30 -9.56
CA LEU A 112 -2.27 7.93 -9.63
C LEU A 112 -3.00 8.19 -8.29
N ASN A 113 -2.36 7.85 -7.17
CA ASN A 113 -2.87 8.18 -5.84
C ASN A 113 -2.99 9.70 -5.69
N ALA A 114 -1.97 10.49 -5.99
CA ALA A 114 -2.04 11.95 -5.87
C ALA A 114 -3.19 12.57 -6.68
N MET A 115 -3.38 12.14 -7.93
CA MET A 115 -4.51 12.58 -8.77
C MET A 115 -5.86 12.17 -8.17
N TRP A 116 -5.97 10.92 -7.70
CA TRP A 116 -7.18 10.42 -7.06
C TRP A 116 -7.52 11.19 -5.78
N GLY A 117 -6.53 11.53 -4.96
CA GLY A 117 -6.76 12.28 -3.73
C GLY A 117 -7.20 13.72 -3.97
N MET A 118 -6.69 14.37 -5.02
CA MET A 118 -7.20 15.68 -5.39
C MET A 118 -8.69 15.60 -5.76
N SER A 119 -9.10 14.61 -6.56
CA SER A 119 -10.53 14.38 -6.87
C SER A 119 -11.36 14.08 -5.60
N LEU A 120 -10.85 13.24 -4.69
CA LEU A 120 -11.55 12.94 -3.43
C LEU A 120 -11.70 14.17 -2.54
N VAL A 121 -10.65 14.97 -2.38
CA VAL A 121 -10.68 16.21 -1.58
C VAL A 121 -11.66 17.21 -2.17
N GLU A 122 -11.69 17.37 -3.49
CA GLU A 122 -12.68 18.21 -4.18
C GLU A 122 -14.11 17.71 -3.92
N GLN A 123 -14.34 16.40 -3.95
CA GLN A 123 -15.68 15.84 -3.68
C GLN A 123 -16.12 15.99 -2.22
N HIS A 124 -15.20 15.85 -1.26
CA HIS A 124 -15.48 16.11 0.15
C HIS A 124 -15.87 17.57 0.41
N SER A 125 -15.38 18.51 -0.39
CA SER A 125 -15.76 19.93 -0.26
C SER A 125 -17.16 20.25 -0.80
N LEU A 126 -17.74 19.38 -1.64
CA LEU A 126 -18.99 19.61 -2.36
C LEU A 126 -20.20 18.85 -1.79
N VAL A 127 -19.99 17.75 -1.07
CA VAL A 127 -21.06 16.88 -0.56
C VAL A 127 -20.95 16.80 0.97
N PRO A 128 -22.04 17.04 1.74
CA PRO A 128 -21.98 17.01 3.20
C PRO A 128 -21.73 15.60 3.73
N ASP A 129 -20.56 15.41 4.33
CA ASP A 129 -20.09 14.44 5.32
C ASP A 129 -20.90 13.14 5.50
N ASP A 130 -20.97 12.31 4.47
CA ASP A 130 -21.29 10.89 4.63
C ASP A 130 -19.97 10.11 4.85
N HIS A 131 -19.36 10.28 6.03
CA HIS A 131 -18.09 9.62 6.43
C HIS A 131 -18.20 8.09 6.56
N THR A 132 -19.38 7.51 6.34
CA THR A 132 -19.62 6.07 6.41
C THR A 132 -18.74 5.28 5.42
N SER A 133 -18.33 5.88 4.30
CA SER A 133 -17.45 5.21 3.32
C SER A 133 -15.98 5.09 3.76
N GLU A 134 -15.51 5.99 4.63
CA GLU A 134 -14.10 6.06 5.08
C GLU A 134 -13.77 5.14 6.27
N GLN A 135 -14.81 4.61 6.94
CA GLN A 135 -14.65 3.75 8.11
C GLN A 135 -14.10 2.37 7.69
N ILE A 136 -12.94 2.03 8.24
CA ILE A 136 -12.35 0.71 8.11
C ILE A 136 -13.14 -0.25 8.99
N SER A 137 -13.73 -1.27 8.39
CA SER A 137 -14.52 -2.26 9.13
C SER A 137 -13.62 -3.15 9.98
N LEU A 138 -14.16 -3.64 11.11
CA LEU A 138 -13.51 -4.65 11.95
C LEU A 138 -13.17 -5.92 11.15
N ILE A 139 -13.99 -6.25 10.15
CA ILE A 139 -13.74 -7.35 9.20
C ILE A 139 -12.49 -7.10 8.34
N GLU A 140 -12.24 -5.84 7.95
CA GLU A 140 -11.07 -5.48 7.15
C GLU A 140 -9.78 -5.50 7.97
N ILE A 141 -9.86 -5.08 9.24
CA ILE A 141 -8.78 -5.27 10.21
C ILE A 141 -8.51 -6.76 10.38
N PHE A 142 -9.56 -7.58 10.52
CA PHE A 142 -9.42 -9.03 10.65
C PHE A 142 -8.81 -9.66 9.38
N CYS A 143 -9.20 -9.21 8.19
CA CYS A 143 -8.57 -9.63 6.93
C CYS A 143 -7.11 -9.20 6.84
N ALA A 144 -6.77 -7.98 7.28
CA ALA A 144 -5.38 -7.52 7.31
C ALA A 144 -4.53 -8.38 8.26
N VAL A 145 -5.07 -8.73 9.43
CA VAL A 145 -4.46 -9.67 10.37
C VAL A 145 -4.37 -11.08 9.78
N LEU A 146 -5.39 -11.54 9.05
CA LEU A 146 -5.39 -12.83 8.38
C LEU A 146 -4.33 -12.90 7.28
N ILE A 147 -4.17 -11.85 6.47
CA ILE A 147 -3.10 -11.73 5.47
C ILE A 147 -1.74 -11.74 6.17
N ALA A 148 -1.58 -11.00 7.27
CA ALA A 148 -0.36 -11.02 8.06
C ALA A 148 -0.05 -12.44 8.55
N ALA A 149 -1.04 -13.14 9.11
CA ALA A 149 -0.91 -14.50 9.59
C ALA A 149 -0.62 -15.51 8.46
N LEU A 150 -1.23 -15.35 7.29
CA LEU A 150 -1.01 -16.18 6.10
C LEU A 150 0.38 -15.96 5.48
N ILE A 151 0.99 -14.79 5.67
CA ILE A 151 2.37 -14.53 5.25
C ILE A 151 3.36 -15.05 6.31
N LEU A 152 3.06 -14.80 7.59
CA LEU A 152 3.87 -15.25 8.74
C LEU A 152 3.90 -16.77 8.89
N GLY A 153 2.80 -17.47 8.57
CA GLY A 153 2.68 -18.92 8.70
C GLY A 153 3.68 -19.69 7.82
N PRO A 154 3.65 -19.55 6.49
CA PRO A 154 4.64 -20.13 5.59
C PRO A 154 6.05 -19.64 5.90
N ALA A 155 6.23 -18.36 6.25
CA ALA A 155 7.54 -17.85 6.66
C ALA A 155 8.08 -18.68 7.84
N SER A 156 7.27 -18.97 8.87
CA SER A 156 7.67 -19.79 10.02
C SER A 156 8.00 -21.26 9.68
N MET A 157 7.47 -21.80 8.58
CA MET A 157 7.83 -23.16 8.12
C MET A 157 9.26 -23.22 7.56
N PHE A 158 9.77 -22.11 7.02
CA PHE A 158 11.18 -21.96 6.60
C PHE A 158 12.14 -21.68 7.77
N TYR A 159 11.64 -21.58 9.02
CA TYR A 159 12.45 -21.40 10.25
C TYR A 159 12.80 -22.71 10.98
N ARG A 160 12.25 -23.86 10.55
CA ARG A 160 12.69 -25.19 11.02
C ARG A 160 13.76 -25.73 10.10
#